data_AF-A0AAJ2UGS6-F1
#
_entry.id   AF-A0AAJ2UGS6-F1
#
_cell.length_a   1.000
_cell.length_b   1.000
_cell.length_c   1.000
_cell.angle_alpha   90.00
_cell.angle_beta   90.00
_cell.angle_gamma   90.00
#
_symmetry.space_group_name_H-M   'P 1'
#
loop_
_entity.id
_entity.type
_entity.pdbx_description
1 polymer ?
#
loop_
_entity_poly.entity_id
_entity_poly.type
_entity_poly.pdbx_seq_one_letter_code
_entity_poly.pdbx_strand_id
1 'polypeptide(L)' 'MRLKNVVGTLKSKILGKNRLETFENVSIFSIIIFSLMLSVSIALSAIWPKGIVASISMISSFLVFIFTLSLVIIWIIKEV' A
#
# COMPACT_ATOMS: atom_id res chain seq x y z
N MET A 1 19.06 16.08 9.95
CA MET A 1 18.04 16.63 10.87
C MET A 1 16.62 16.66 10.30
N ARG A 2 16.38 17.07 9.03
CA ARG A 2 15.01 17.18 8.47
C ARG A 2 14.25 15.85 8.30
N LEU A 3 14.92 14.76 7.98
CA LEU A 3 14.28 13.44 7.78
C LEU A 3 13.58 12.91 9.04
N LYS A 4 14.16 13.13 10.23
CA LYS A 4 13.57 12.65 11.51
C LYS A 4 12.24 13.36 11.82
N ASN A 5 12.12 14.64 11.47
CA ASN A 5 10.87 15.39 11.60
C ASN A 5 9.80 14.89 10.64
N VAL A 6 10.14 14.62 9.38
CA VAL A 6 9.20 14.08 8.38
C VAL A 6 8.67 12.71 8.80
N VAL A 7 9.56 11.82 9.28
CA VAL A 7 9.15 10.51 9.81
C VAL A 7 8.24 10.67 11.04
N GLY A 8 8.53 11.63 11.92
CA GLY A 8 7.67 11.95 13.07
C GLY A 8 6.27 12.45 12.66
N THR A 9 6.18 13.29 11.64
CA THR A 9 4.89 13.80 11.13
C THR A 9 4.10 12.71 10.42
N LEU A 10 4.77 11.85 9.64
CA LEU A 10 4.13 10.72 8.97
C LEU A 10 3.56 9.74 9.99
N LYS A 11 4.32 9.41 11.03
CA LYS A 11 3.90 8.50 12.10
C LYS A 11 2.65 9.01 12.81
N SER A 12 2.58 10.32 13.08
CA SER A 12 1.41 10.96 13.69
C SER A 12 0.19 10.99 12.76
N LYS A 13 0.36 11.02 11.44
CA LYS A 13 -0.76 10.97 10.49
C LYS A 13 -1.26 9.55 10.23
N ILE A 14 -0.38 8.56 10.31
CA ILE A 14 -0.74 7.15 10.15
C ILE A 14 -1.52 6.64 11.37
N LEU A 15 -1.16 7.09 12.58
CA LEU A 15 -1.93 6.85 13.79
C LEU A 15 -3.21 7.71 13.77
N GLY A 16 -4.29 7.12 13.29
CA GLY A 16 -5.63 7.71 13.36
C GLY A 16 -6.11 7.83 14.82
N LYS A 17 -7.20 8.57 15.03
CA LYS A 17 -7.77 8.81 16.36
C LYS A 17 -8.24 7.51 17.01
N ASN A 18 -8.67 6.55 16.19
CA ASN A 18 -9.08 5.21 16.59
C ASN A 18 -8.27 4.12 15.88
N ARG A 19 -8.32 2.89 16.42
CA ARG A 19 -7.67 1.71 15.81
C ARG A 19 -8.14 1.48 14.36
N LEU A 20 -9.44 1.64 14.09
CA LEU A 20 -10.01 1.50 12.75
C LEU A 20 -9.45 2.52 11.75
N GLU A 21 -9.32 3.79 12.15
CA GLU A 21 -8.71 4.82 11.30
C GLU A 21 -7.23 4.58 11.05
N THR A 22 -6.52 4.02 12.03
CA THR A 22 -5.12 3.62 11.85
C THR A 22 -5.02 2.49 10.81
N PHE A 23 -5.87 1.48 10.87
CA PHE A 23 -5.92 0.39 9.89
C PHE A 23 -6.31 0.87 8.49
N GLU A 24 -7.24 1.82 8.40
CA GLU A 24 -7.62 2.46 7.15
C GLU A 24 -6.43 3.21 6.52
N ASN A 25 -5.77 4.06 7.29
CA ASN A 25 -4.61 4.84 6.81
C ASN A 25 -3.45 3.94 6.40
N VAL A 26 -3.18 2.87 7.15
CA VAL A 26 -2.17 1.87 6.78
C VAL A 26 -2.56 1.17 5.48
N SER A 27 -3.83 0.78 5.32
CA SER A 27 -4.31 0.11 4.11
C SER A 27 -4.16 1.00 2.88
N ILE A 28 -4.56 2.29 2.97
CA ILE A 28 -4.38 3.27 1.90
C ILE A 28 -2.90 3.44 1.55
N PHE A 29 -2.05 3.60 2.57
CA PHE A 29 -0.61 3.79 2.36
C PHE A 29 0.05 2.56 1.71
N SER A 30 -0.34 1.36 2.14
CA SER A 30 0.11 0.10 1.54
C SER A 30 -0.36 -0.04 0.09
N ILE A 31 -1.61 0.31 -0.23
CA ILE A 31 -2.11 0.31 -1.62
C ILE A 31 -1.25 1.21 -2.50
N ILE A 32 -0.93 2.43 -2.05
CA ILE A 32 -0.10 3.37 -2.81
C ILE A 32 1.28 2.77 -3.06
N ILE A 33 1.94 2.24 -2.04
CA ILE A 33 3.28 1.64 -2.18
C ILE A 33 3.26 0.46 -3.15
N PHE A 34 2.34 -0.48 -2.97
CA PHE A 34 2.30 -1.67 -3.81
C PHE A 34 1.82 -1.38 -5.23
N SER A 35 1.00 -0.34 -5.44
CA SER A 35 0.61 0.13 -6.77
C SER A 35 1.78 0.76 -7.51
N LEU A 36 2.59 1.57 -6.84
CA LEU A 36 3.83 2.10 -7.41
C LEU A 36 4.82 0.97 -7.74
N MET A 37 4.98 0.02 -6.83
CA MET A 37 5.84 -1.14 -7.03
C MET A 37 5.37 -1.98 -8.22
N LEU A 38 4.06 -2.24 -8.34
CA LEU A 38 3.45 -2.91 -9.49
C LEU A 38 3.73 -2.17 -10.79
N SER A 39 3.52 -0.84 -10.82
CA SER A 39 3.78 -0.02 -12.00
C SER A 39 5.25 -0.11 -12.44
N VAL A 40 6.18 -0.06 -11.49
CA VAL A 40 7.62 -0.20 -11.78
C VAL A 40 7.92 -1.61 -12.28
N SER A 41 7.36 -2.66 -11.69
CA SER A 41 7.59 -4.04 -12.13
C SER A 41 7.04 -4.32 -13.52
N ILE A 42 5.89 -3.75 -13.88
CA ILE A 42 5.35 -3.83 -15.25
C ILE A 42 6.28 -3.13 -16.24
N ALA A 43 6.74 -1.91 -15.92
CA ALA A 43 7.68 -1.18 -16.77
C ALA A 43 9.01 -1.94 -16.93
N LEU A 44 9.50 -2.55 -15.85
CA LEU A 44 10.73 -3.33 -15.87
C LEU A 44 10.56 -4.63 -16.67
N SER A 45 9.37 -5.22 -16.67
CA SER A 45 9.05 -6.45 -17.42
C SER A 45 9.12 -6.22 -18.93
N ALA A 46 8.88 -5.00 -19.40
CA ALA A 46 9.01 -4.64 -20.81
C ALA A 46 10.48 -4.59 -21.27
N ILE A 47 11.40 -4.28 -20.35
CA ILE A 47 12.83 -4.17 -20.63
C ILE A 47 13.51 -5.52 -20.45
N TRP A 48 13.22 -6.22 -19.34
CA TRP A 48 13.81 -7.51 -18.99
C TRP A 48 12.72 -8.57 -18.82
N PRO A 49 12.45 -9.39 -19.86
CA PRO A 49 11.43 -10.44 -19.84
C PRO A 49 11.92 -11.70 -19.09
N LYS A 50 12.49 -11.52 -17.90
CA LYS A 50 12.81 -12.63 -16.99
C LYS A 50 11.57 -12.95 -16.16
N GLY A 51 11.30 -14.24 -15.96
CA GLY A 51 10.15 -14.70 -15.17
C GLY A 51 10.08 -14.11 -13.76
N ILE A 52 11.21 -13.72 -13.19
CA ILE A 52 11.30 -13.06 -11.87
C ILE A 52 10.51 -11.74 -11.84
N VAL A 53 10.58 -10.93 -12.90
CA VAL A 53 9.89 -9.63 -12.95
C VAL A 53 8.37 -9.84 -13.03
N ALA A 54 7.93 -10.85 -13.77
CA ALA A 54 6.52 -11.25 -13.83
C ALA A 54 6.01 -11.74 -12.46
N SER A 55 6.80 -12.54 -11.74
CA SER A 55 6.45 -13.00 -10.38
C SER A 55 6.31 -11.83 -9.41
N ILE A 56 7.19 -10.82 -9.48
CA ILE A 56 7.10 -9.63 -8.64
C ILE A 56 5.82 -8.85 -8.95
N SER A 57 5.50 -8.63 -10.23
CA SER A 57 4.24 -7.99 -10.64
C SER A 57 3.02 -8.74 -10.13
N MET A 58 3.01 -10.07 -10.20
CA MET A 58 1.91 -10.89 -9.66
C MET A 58 1.76 -10.71 -8.15
N ILE A 59 2.85 -10.78 -7.39
CA ILE A 59 2.82 -10.60 -5.93
C ILE A 59 2.35 -9.20 -5.54
N SER A 60 2.84 -8.16 -6.21
CA SER A 60 2.40 -6.79 -5.96
C SER A 60 0.91 -6.60 -6.27
N SER A 61 0.40 -7.19 -7.35
CA SER A 61 -1.03 -7.12 -7.70
C SER A 61 -1.91 -7.79 -6.63
N PHE A 62 -1.48 -8.94 -6.13
CA PHE A 62 -2.19 -9.69 -5.10
C PHE A 62 -2.21 -8.93 -3.77
N LEU A 63 -1.09 -8.29 -3.40
CA LEU A 63 -1.01 -7.44 -2.21
C LEU A 63 -1.94 -6.23 -2.32
N VAL A 64 -1.93 -5.50 -3.45
CA VAL A 64 -2.85 -4.38 -3.69
C VAL A 64 -4.30 -4.83 -3.55
N PHE A 65 -4.64 -6.01 -4.10
CA PHE A 65 -5.98 -6.55 -4.02
C PHE A 65 -6.40 -6.85 -2.57
N ILE A 66 -5.57 -7.52 -1.78
CA ILE A 66 -5.86 -7.79 -0.36
C ILE A 66 -6.06 -6.51 0.44
N PHE A 67 -5.18 -5.51 0.27
CA PHE A 67 -5.33 -4.25 1.00
C PHE A 67 -6.58 -3.48 0.56
N THR A 68 -6.95 -3.56 -0.72
CA THR A 68 -8.19 -2.96 -1.22
C THR A 68 -9.41 -3.65 -0.60
N LEU A 69 -9.44 -4.99 -0.54
CA LEU A 69 -10.50 -5.72 0.15
C LEU A 69 -10.58 -5.36 1.63
N SER A 70 -9.44 -5.30 2.32
CA SER A 70 -9.38 -4.86 3.72
C SER A 70 -9.95 -3.46 3.89
N LEU A 71 -9.62 -2.53 2.98
CA LEU A 71 -10.15 -1.17 3.01
C LEU A 71 -11.68 -1.15 2.84
N VAL A 72 -12.20 -1.91 1.87
CA VAL A 72 -13.65 -2.04 1.64
C VAL A 72 -14.35 -2.60 2.89
N ILE A 73 -13.79 -3.63 3.52
CA ILE A 73 -14.34 -4.19 4.76
C ILE A 73 -14.35 -3.15 5.89
N ILE A 74 -13.27 -2.40 6.07
CA ILE A 74 -13.19 -1.33 7.09
C ILE A 74 -14.25 -0.26 6.83
N TRP A 75 -14.46 0.14 5.57
CA TRP A 75 -15.50 1.10 5.20
C TRP A 75 -16.90 0.56 5.48
N ILE A 76 -17.18 -0.71 5.17
CA ILE A 76 -18.47 -1.34 5.50
C ILE A 76 -18.69 -1.33 7.02
N ILE A 77 -17.69 -1.71 7.82
CA ILE A 77 -17.77 -1.72 9.29
C ILE A 77 -17.95 -0.30 9.86
N LYS A 78 -17.41 0.74 9.20
CA LYS A 78 -17.58 2.13 9.63
C LYS A 78 -18.97 2.68 9.33
N GLU A 79 -19.61 2.19 8.27
CA GLU A 79 -20.93 2.66 7.82
C GLU A 79 -22.09 1.95 8.54
N VAL A 80 -21.89 0.69 8.95
CA VAL A 80 -22.86 -0.14 9.72
C VAL A 80 -22.77 0.13 11.21
#